data_AF-A0A1W1DXB8-F1
#
_entry.id   AF-A0A1W1DXB8-F1
#
_cell.length_a   1.000
_cell.length_b   1.000
_cell.length_c   1.000
_cell.angle_alpha   90.00
_cell.angle_beta   90.00
_cell.angle_gamma   90.00
#
_symmetry.space_group_name_H-M   'P 1'
#
loop_
_entity.id
_entity.type
_entity.pdbx_description
1 polymer ?
#
loop_
_entity_poly.entity_id
_entity_poly.type
_entity_poly.pdbx_seq_one_letter_code
_entity_poly.pdbx_strand_id
1 'polypeptide(L)'
;MAIVDGKLTGEVVGNIVNATAKAEFVAELCEQYQVSLSQVIVAGDGANDLEMMAVAGLSIAYYAKPAVIKVANVVVNYGNLDIIKDFYS
;
A
#
# COMPACT_ATOMS: atom_id res chain seq x y z
N MET A 1 -17.35 -4.38 -7.40
CA MET A 1 -17.55 -5.37 -8.48
C MET A 1 -19.05 -5.57 -8.64
N ALA A 2 -19.59 -5.48 -9.85
CA ALA A 2 -21.02 -5.68 -10.08
C ALA A 2 -21.39 -7.17 -9.99
N ILE A 3 -22.50 -7.44 -9.32
CA ILE A 3 -23.14 -8.76 -9.26
C ILE A 3 -24.56 -8.60 -9.78
N VAL A 4 -24.92 -9.37 -10.79
CA VAL A 4 -26.28 -9.47 -11.31
C VAL A 4 -26.66 -10.94 -11.30
N ASP A 5 -27.83 -11.25 -10.72
CA ASP A 5 -28.34 -12.62 -10.57
C ASP A 5 -27.35 -13.62 -9.93
N GLY A 6 -26.60 -13.14 -8.94
CA GLY A 6 -25.60 -13.95 -8.22
C GLY A 6 -24.35 -14.28 -9.04
N LYS A 7 -24.18 -13.70 -10.23
CA LYS A 7 -22.98 -13.87 -11.07
C LYS A 7 -22.18 -12.59 -11.17
N LEU A 8 -20.86 -12.76 -11.20
CA LEU A 8 -19.92 -11.70 -11.50
C LEU A 8 -20.12 -11.25 -12.95
N THR A 9 -20.48 -9.99 -13.16
CA THR A 9 -20.69 -9.46 -14.52
C THR A 9 -19.37 -9.14 -15.23
N GLY A 10 -18.27 -9.07 -14.48
CA GLY A 10 -16.98 -8.59 -14.97
C GLY A 10 -16.86 -7.07 -14.98
N GLU A 11 -17.94 -6.35 -14.68
CA GLU A 11 -17.92 -4.89 -14.55
C GLU A 11 -17.39 -4.46 -13.17
N VAL A 12 -16.50 -3.49 -13.19
CA VAL A 12 -15.98 -2.84 -11.99
C VAL A 12 -16.96 -1.75 -11.58
N VAL A 13 -17.49 -1.86 -10.37
CA VAL A 13 -18.31 -0.82 -9.74
C VAL A 13 -17.43 -0.09 -8.73
N GLY A 14 -17.35 1.23 -8.85
CA GLY A 14 -16.50 2.10 -8.04
C GLY A 14 -15.21 2.52 -8.74
N ASN A 15 -14.45 3.39 -8.08
CA ASN A 15 -13.16 3.86 -8.60
C ASN A 15 -12.13 2.73 -8.61
N ILE A 16 -11.31 2.67 -9.66
CA ILE A 16 -10.21 1.71 -9.75
C ILE A 16 -9.12 2.15 -8.77
N VAL A 17 -8.79 1.29 -7.82
CA VAL A 17 -7.68 1.52 -6.88
C VAL A 17 -6.36 1.26 -7.60
N ASN A 18 -5.84 2.31 -8.25
CA ASN A 18 -4.53 2.32 -8.89
C ASN A 18 -3.45 2.88 -7.93
N ALA A 19 -2.20 3.00 -8.40
CA ALA A 19 -1.09 3.47 -7.56
C ALA A 19 -1.32 4.89 -7.02
N THR A 20 -1.79 5.79 -7.87
CA THR A 20 -2.13 7.17 -7.50
C THR A 20 -3.24 7.22 -6.45
N ALA A 21 -4.31 6.46 -6.64
CA ALA A 21 -5.43 6.39 -5.68
C ALA A 21 -4.98 5.89 -4.30
N LYS A 22 -3.98 5.00 -4.23
CA LYS A 22 -3.40 4.57 -2.95
C LYS A 22 -2.58 5.67 -2.28
N ALA A 23 -1.80 6.43 -3.05
CA ALA A 23 -1.04 7.56 -2.52
C ALA A 23 -1.96 8.68 -2.01
N GLU A 24 -3.00 9.01 -2.79
CA GLU A 24 -4.05 9.97 -2.41
C GLU A 24 -4.74 9.53 -1.13
N PHE A 25 -5.13 8.25 -1.03
CA PHE A 25 -5.76 7.72 0.16
C PHE A 25 -4.88 7.81 1.41
N VAL A 26 -3.57 7.56 1.29
CA VAL A 26 -2.64 7.78 2.41
C VAL A 26 -2.58 9.25 2.81
N ALA A 27 -2.57 10.18 1.85
CA ALA A 27 -2.60 11.61 2.13
C ALA A 27 -3.90 12.03 2.83
N GLU A 28 -5.05 11.54 2.38
CA GLU A 28 -6.36 11.78 3.02
C GLU A 28 -6.36 11.30 4.47
N LEU A 29 -5.81 10.10 4.74
CA LEU A 29 -5.68 9.58 6.11
C LEU A 29 -4.73 10.45 6.96
N CYS A 30 -3.64 10.95 6.37
CA CYS A 30 -2.73 11.86 7.07
C CYS A 30 -3.44 13.13 7.52
N GLU A 31 -4.24 13.73 6.64
CA GLU A 31 -5.07 14.89 6.96
C GLU A 31 -6.09 14.55 8.05
N GLN A 32 -6.77 13.42 7.93
CA GLN A 32 -7.79 13.00 8.89
C GLN A 32 -7.21 12.80 10.31
N TYR A 33 -6.04 12.17 10.41
CA TYR A 33 -5.41 11.86 11.71
C TYR A 33 -4.40 12.91 12.16
N GLN A 34 -4.21 13.99 11.41
CA GLN A 34 -3.27 15.07 11.71
C GLN A 34 -1.83 14.55 11.91
N VAL A 35 -1.40 13.63 11.05
CA VAL A 35 -0.05 13.06 11.03
C VAL A 35 0.68 13.48 9.76
N SER A 36 2.01 13.64 9.85
CA SER A 36 2.82 13.88 8.66
C SER A 36 3.02 12.58 7.88
N LEU A 37 3.11 12.67 6.54
CA LEU A 37 3.54 11.55 5.70
C LEU A 37 4.87 10.93 6.16
N SER A 38 5.78 11.73 6.73
CA SER A 38 7.04 11.26 7.30
C SER A 38 6.89 10.32 8.50
N GLN A 39 5.72 10.29 9.13
CA GLN A 39 5.37 9.43 10.26
C GLN A 39 4.56 8.20 9.84
N VAL A 40 4.32 8.03 8.53
CA VAL A 40 3.54 6.92 7.99
C VAL A 40 4.46 5.78 7.57
N ILE A 41 4.01 4.58 7.92
CA ILE A 41 4.59 3.31 7.47
C ILE A 41 3.61 2.66 6.51
N VAL A 42 4.09 2.28 5.33
CA VAL A 42 3.30 1.53 4.34
C VAL A 42 4.00 0.22 3.98
N ALA A 43 3.22 -0.79 3.63
CA ALA A 43 3.72 -2.06 3.14
C ALA A 43 3.06 -2.42 1.81
N GLY A 44 3.84 -2.97 0.88
CA GLY A 44 3.36 -3.36 -0.46
C GLY A 44 4.21 -4.47 -1.07
N ASP A 45 3.64 -5.15 -2.07
CA ASP A 45 4.26 -6.28 -2.77
C ASP A 45 4.32 -6.07 -4.29
N GLY A 46 3.49 -5.16 -4.81
CA GLY A 46 3.25 -4.97 -6.24
C GLY A 46 3.64 -3.59 -6.78
N ALA A 47 3.77 -3.50 -8.12
CA ALA A 47 4.08 -2.24 -8.78
C ALA A 47 2.98 -1.17 -8.62
N ASN A 48 1.76 -1.59 -8.30
CA ASN A 48 0.63 -0.72 -7.97
C ASN A 48 0.76 -0.07 -6.58
N ASP A 49 1.80 -0.37 -5.80
CA ASP A 49 2.08 0.26 -4.50
C ASP A 49 3.15 1.34 -4.59
N LEU A 50 3.87 1.45 -5.73
CA LEU A 50 5.09 2.25 -5.83
C LEU A 50 4.86 3.75 -5.53
N GLU A 51 3.75 4.32 -5.99
CA GLU A 51 3.44 5.73 -5.72
C GLU A 51 3.13 5.97 -4.23
N MET A 52 2.37 5.07 -3.61
CA MET A 52 2.10 5.11 -2.17
C MET A 52 3.39 4.94 -1.35
N MET A 53 4.27 4.03 -1.76
CA MET A 53 5.55 3.80 -1.11
C MET A 53 6.50 4.99 -1.22
N ALA A 54 6.43 5.75 -2.32
CA ALA A 54 7.28 6.91 -2.54
C ALA A 54 6.92 8.12 -1.65
N VAL A 55 5.67 8.22 -1.19
CA VAL A 55 5.21 9.34 -0.35
C VAL A 55 5.33 9.09 1.15
N ALA A 56 5.42 7.82 1.58
CA ALA A 56 5.50 7.45 2.98
C ALA A 56 6.89 7.68 3.58
N GLY A 57 6.96 7.96 4.89
CA GLY A 57 8.21 8.10 5.62
C GLY A 57 9.02 6.79 5.70
N LEU A 58 8.33 5.65 5.77
CA LEU A 58 8.93 4.32 5.69
C LEU A 58 8.08 3.40 4.82
N SER A 59 8.72 2.75 3.86
CA SER A 59 8.10 1.77 2.96
C SER A 59 8.71 0.38 3.13
N ILE A 60 7.86 -0.63 3.24
CA ILE A 60 8.22 -2.03 3.46
C ILE A 60 7.80 -2.86 2.24
N ALA A 61 8.77 -3.43 1.53
CA ALA A 61 8.55 -4.45 0.52
C ALA A 61 8.36 -5.81 1.20
N TYR A 62 7.12 -6.29 1.30
CA TYR A 62 6.79 -7.58 1.93
C TYR A 62 6.57 -8.66 0.88
N TYR A 63 7.45 -9.66 0.80
CA TYR A 63 7.44 -10.70 -0.25
C TYR A 63 7.24 -10.13 -1.67
N ALA A 64 7.88 -8.99 -1.93
CA ALA A 64 7.55 -8.14 -3.05
C ALA A 64 8.28 -8.52 -4.35
N LYS A 65 7.77 -8.02 -5.48
CA LYS A 65 8.42 -8.18 -6.80
C LYS A 65 9.71 -7.35 -6.89
N PRO A 66 10.65 -7.70 -7.79
CA PRO A 66 11.94 -7.00 -7.92
C PRO A 66 11.84 -5.49 -8.16
N ALA A 67 10.79 -5.02 -8.84
CA ALA A 67 10.56 -3.59 -9.04
C ALA A 67 10.30 -2.84 -7.72
N VAL A 68 9.60 -3.47 -6.78
CA VAL A 68 9.24 -2.91 -5.48
C VAL A 68 10.43 -2.97 -4.52
N ILE A 69 11.14 -4.11 -4.50
CA ILE A 69 12.36 -4.31 -3.70
C ILE A 69 13.40 -3.21 -3.96
N LYS A 70 13.53 -2.76 -5.20
CA LYS A 70 14.53 -1.76 -5.60
C LYS A 70 14.29 -0.36 -5.02
N VAL A 71 13.06 -0.05 -4.65
CA VAL A 71 12.67 1.31 -4.23
C VAL A 71 12.23 1.40 -2.76
N ALA A 72 11.89 0.26 -2.15
CA ALA A 72 11.47 0.22 -0.76
C ALA A 72 12.62 0.51 0.22
N ASN A 73 12.31 1.11 1.36
CA ASN A 73 13.32 1.36 2.40
C ASN A 73 13.74 0.06 3.10
N VAL A 74 12.79 -0.85 3.29
CA VAL A 74 12.99 -2.13 3.98
C VAL A 74 12.42 -3.26 3.13
N VAL A 75 13.10 -4.40 3.14
CA VAL A 75 12.66 -5.62 2.45
C VAL A 75 12.48 -6.73 3.46
N VAL A 76 11.28 -7.31 3.51
CA VAL A 76 10.92 -8.41 4.38
C VAL A 76 10.50 -9.60 3.51
N ASN A 77 11.32 -10.65 3.51
CA ASN A 77 11.09 -11.90 2.77
C ASN A 77 11.02 -13.13 3.70
N TYR A 78 10.79 -12.89 4.99
CA TYR A 78 10.74 -13.92 6.02
C TYR A 78 9.76 -13.50 7.11
N GLY A 79 9.28 -14.49 7.87
CA GLY A 79 8.33 -14.24 8.96
C GLY A 79 6.95 -13.84 8.46
N ASN A 80 6.10 -13.44 9.41
CA ASN A 80 4.79 -12.89 9.15
C ASN A 80 4.81 -11.36 9.27
N LEU A 81 3.66 -10.72 9.06
CA LEU A 81 3.53 -9.27 9.13
C LEU A 81 3.81 -8.68 10.54
N ASP A 82 3.90 -9.49 11.59
CA ASP A 82 4.21 -8.99 12.95
C ASP A 82 5.59 -8.34 13.04
N ILE A 83 6.52 -8.70 12.15
CA ILE A 83 7.84 -8.07 12.08
C ILE A 83 7.79 -6.57 11.83
N ILE A 84 6.66 -6.08 11.30
CA ILE A 84 6.46 -4.65 11.10
C ILE A 84 6.50 -3.89 12.46
N LYS A 85 6.16 -4.56 13.58
CA LYS A 85 6.23 -3.99 14.94
C LYS A 85 7.61 -3.52 15.37
N ASP A 86 8.66 -4.13 14.83
CA ASP A 86 10.05 -3.78 15.18
C ASP A 86 10.49 -2.42 14.60
N PHE A 87 9.70 -1.82 13.69
CA PHE A 87 10.03 -0.54 13.05
C PHE A 87 9.40 0.69 13.75
N TYR A 88 8.61 0.50 14.80
CA TYR A 88 7.98 1.60 15.56
C TYR A 88 8.04 1.42 17.08
N SER A 89 9.02 0.64 17.55
CA SER A 89 9.39 0.50 18.96
C SER A 89 10.45 1.49 19.41
#